data_AF-A0A436BKU6-F1
#
_entry.id   AF-A0A436BKU6-F1
#
_cell.length_a   1.000
_cell.length_b   1.000
_cell.length_c   1.000
_cell.angle_alpha   90.00
_cell.angle_beta   90.00
_cell.angle_gamma   90.00
#
_symmetry.space_group_name_H-M   'P 1'
#
loop_
_entity.id
_entity.type
_entity.pdbx_description
1 polymer ?
#
loop_
_entity_poly.entity_id
_entity_poly.type
_entity_poly.pdbx_seq_one_letter_code
_entity_poly.pdbx_strand_id
1 'polypeptide(L)'
;AKAAIARIESIAGAADDEGGEVPGARLAAADSIVAGYRRRIAASDEADEARAEAREAGRLELELRFAGIEAEREAVRAMFRSGEINDHTSQALFTEITLTEALLRGRKARK
;
A
#
# COMPACT_ATOMS: atom_id res chain seq x y z
N ALA A 1 7.38 10.48 -17.84
CA ALA A 1 7.83 11.77 -17.26
C ALA A 1 9.36 11.92 -17.29
N LYS A 2 10.14 10.97 -16.75
CA LYS A 2 11.63 11.02 -16.74
C LYS A 2 12.25 11.19 -18.14
N ALA A 3 11.78 10.45 -19.15
CA ALA A 3 12.24 10.62 -20.54
C ALA A 3 11.93 12.00 -21.15
N ALA A 4 10.82 12.63 -20.74
CA ALA A 4 10.46 13.97 -21.20
C ALA A 4 11.39 15.03 -20.58
N ILE A 5 11.73 14.90 -19.30
CA ILE A 5 12.74 15.74 -18.63
C ILE A 5 14.08 15.64 -19.38
N ALA A 6 14.59 14.42 -19.59
CA ALA A 6 15.86 14.21 -20.29
C ALA A 6 15.87 14.81 -21.70
N ARG A 7 14.74 14.73 -22.42
CA ARG A 7 14.59 15.33 -23.74
C ARG A 7 14.60 16.87 -23.69
N ILE A 8 13.93 17.47 -22.72
CA ILE A 8 13.88 18.93 -22.54
C ILE A 8 15.25 19.47 -22.14
N GLU A 9 15.93 18.81 -21.20
CA GLU A 9 17.29 19.17 -20.77
C GLU A 9 18.29 19.07 -21.95
N SER A 10 18.18 18.03 -22.79
CA SER A 10 18.98 17.89 -24.02
C SER A 10 18.72 19.02 -25.04
N ILE A 11 17.46 19.42 -25.25
CA ILE A 11 17.10 20.51 -26.17
C ILE A 11 17.55 21.87 -25.62
N ALA A 12 17.53 22.04 -24.30
CA ALA A 12 17.93 23.28 -23.65
C ALA A 12 19.45 23.49 -23.70
N GLY A 13 20.25 22.43 -23.47
CA GLY A 13 21.72 22.50 -23.52
C GLY A 13 22.36 22.48 -24.91
N ALA A 14 21.59 22.18 -25.97
CA ALA A 14 22.11 22.16 -27.35
C ALA A 14 22.13 23.54 -28.04
N ALA A 15 21.59 24.59 -27.42
CA ALA A 15 21.36 25.90 -28.06
C ALA A 15 22.38 26.99 -27.65
N ASP A 16 23.39 26.66 -26.84
CA ASP A 16 24.40 27.62 -26.38
C ASP A 16 25.39 28.07 -27.48
N ASP A 17 25.26 27.55 -28.72
CA ASP A 17 26.23 27.75 -29.81
C ASP A 17 25.77 28.72 -30.95
N GLU A 18 24.51 29.18 -30.97
CA GLU A 18 24.01 30.09 -32.03
C GLU A 18 23.32 31.34 -31.47
N GLY A 19 23.98 32.50 -31.69
CA GLY A 19 23.60 33.80 -31.12
C GLY A 19 22.31 34.41 -31.67
N GLY A 20 21.47 34.88 -30.74
CA GLY A 20 20.29 35.71 -30.96
C GLY A 20 19.27 35.56 -29.82
N GLU A 21 19.26 36.50 -28.86
CA GLU A 21 18.22 36.84 -27.84
C GLU A 21 17.23 35.72 -27.40
N VAL A 22 17.16 35.18 -26.18
CA VAL A 22 17.95 35.27 -24.94
C VAL A 22 18.11 33.81 -24.44
N PRO A 23 19.33 33.23 -24.42
CA PRO A 23 19.57 31.89 -23.87
C PRO A 23 18.91 31.67 -22.50
N GLY A 24 18.88 32.72 -21.66
CA GLY A 24 18.21 32.74 -20.36
C GLY A 24 16.68 32.56 -20.40
N ALA A 25 15.95 33.07 -21.39
CA ALA A 25 14.50 32.92 -21.47
C ALA A 25 14.11 31.47 -21.84
N ARG A 26 14.89 30.84 -22.72
CA ARG A 26 14.72 29.42 -23.09
C ARG A 26 15.07 28.49 -21.93
N LEU A 27 16.18 28.75 -21.24
CA LEU A 27 16.56 27.99 -20.03
C LEU A 27 15.49 28.13 -18.94
N ALA A 28 15.00 29.34 -18.69
CA ALA A 28 13.92 29.57 -17.72
C ALA A 28 12.62 28.83 -18.09
N ALA A 29 12.28 28.78 -19.38
CA ALA A 29 11.12 28.00 -19.85
C ALA A 29 11.33 26.49 -19.67
N ALA A 30 12.52 25.97 -20.00
CA ALA A 30 12.88 24.58 -19.80
C ALA A 30 12.82 24.19 -18.32
N ASP A 31 13.38 25.01 -17.43
CA ASP A 31 13.36 24.80 -15.99
C ASP A 31 11.94 24.75 -15.42
N SER A 32 11.07 25.68 -15.85
CA SER A 32 9.67 25.70 -15.43
C SER A 32 8.93 24.41 -15.83
N ILE A 33 9.12 23.93 -17.06
CA ILE A 33 8.49 22.71 -17.55
C ILE A 33 9.05 21.47 -16.82
N VAL A 34 10.38 21.40 -16.66
CA VAL A 34 11.05 20.32 -15.92
C VAL A 34 10.56 20.28 -14.47
N ALA A 35 10.41 21.42 -13.80
CA ALA A 35 9.85 21.51 -12.46
C ALA A 35 8.42 20.94 -12.40
N GLY A 36 7.59 21.20 -13.43
CA GLY A 36 6.27 20.60 -13.57
C GLY A 36 6.28 19.07 -13.74
N TYR A 37 7.23 18.52 -14.50
CA TYR A 37 7.40 17.07 -14.60
C TYR A 37 7.92 16.44 -13.30
N ARG A 38 8.86 17.09 -12.60
CA ARG A 38 9.39 16.63 -11.30
C ARG A 38 8.29 16.56 -10.25
N ARG A 39 7.43 17.60 -10.14
CA ARG A 39 6.26 17.57 -9.23
C ARG A 39 5.33 16.40 -9.53
N ARG A 40 5.07 16.10 -10.81
CA ARG A 40 4.22 14.95 -11.20
C ARG A 40 4.85 13.60 -10.86
N ILE A 41 6.17 13.47 -10.98
CA ILE A 41 6.89 12.25 -10.57
C ILE A 41 6.76 12.10 -9.05
N ALA A 42 7.10 13.14 -8.28
CA ALA A 42 7.01 13.09 -6.82
C ALA A 42 5.60 12.74 -6.33
N ALA A 43 4.56 13.36 -6.90
CA ALA A 43 3.17 13.03 -6.55
C ALA A 43 2.77 11.60 -6.94
N SER A 44 3.34 11.05 -8.03
CA SER A 44 3.12 9.65 -8.42
C SER A 44 3.83 8.69 -7.47
N ASP A 45 5.08 8.98 -7.12
CA ASP A 45 5.90 8.17 -6.22
C ASP A 45 5.24 8.14 -4.82
N GLU A 46 4.80 9.29 -4.30
CA GLU A 46 4.04 9.39 -3.04
C GLU A 46 2.73 8.59 -3.10
N ALA A 47 2.00 8.66 -4.21
CA ALA A 47 0.78 7.87 -4.39
C ALA A 47 1.06 6.36 -4.44
N ASP A 48 2.20 5.94 -5.01
CA ASP A 48 2.61 4.54 -5.05
C ASP A 48 3.07 4.04 -3.68
N GLU A 49 3.81 4.85 -2.92
CA GLU A 49 4.16 4.59 -1.52
C GLU A 49 2.92 4.42 -0.65
N ALA A 50 1.97 5.35 -0.71
CA ALA A 50 0.71 5.26 0.04
C ALA A 50 -0.09 4.00 -0.31
N ARG A 51 -0.09 3.57 -1.59
CA ARG A 51 -0.72 2.30 -1.99
C ARG A 51 0.04 1.09 -1.47
N ALA A 52 1.38 1.13 -1.41
CA ALA A 52 2.18 0.05 -0.85
C ALA A 52 1.93 -0.10 0.65
N GLU A 53 1.92 1.02 1.38
CA GLU A 53 1.60 1.07 2.80
C GLU A 53 0.19 0.53 3.10
N ALA A 54 -0.82 0.95 2.32
CA ALA A 54 -2.18 0.46 2.49
C ALA A 54 -2.30 -1.07 2.27
N ARG A 55 -1.54 -1.64 1.33
CA ARG A 55 -1.48 -3.10 1.12
C ARG A 55 -0.84 -3.80 2.30
N GLU A 56 0.26 -3.24 2.81
CA GLU A 56 0.99 -3.79 3.94
C GLU A 56 0.16 -3.75 5.24
N ALA A 57 -0.47 -2.61 5.53
CA ALA A 57 -1.41 -2.48 6.65
C ALA A 57 -2.54 -3.51 6.54
N GLY A 58 -3.09 -3.72 5.35
CA GLY A 58 -4.12 -4.73 5.10
C GLY A 58 -3.61 -6.17 5.28
N ARG A 59 -2.33 -6.45 5.02
CA ARG A 59 -1.70 -7.74 5.30
C ARG A 59 -1.57 -7.95 6.81
N LEU A 60 -1.03 -6.97 7.52
CA LEU A 60 -0.83 -7.02 8.97
C LEU A 60 -2.17 -7.16 9.71
N GLU A 61 -3.20 -6.43 9.29
CA GLU A 61 -4.55 -6.57 9.87
C GLU A 61 -5.08 -8.01 9.76
N LEU A 62 -4.88 -8.66 8.61
CA LEU A 62 -5.29 -10.06 8.43
C LEU A 62 -4.50 -11.00 9.35
N GLU A 63 -3.19 -10.80 9.47
CA GLU A 63 -2.35 -11.59 10.39
C GLU A 63 -2.80 -11.45 11.85
N LEU A 64 -3.05 -10.23 12.31
CA LEU A 64 -3.54 -9.97 13.66
C LEU A 64 -4.92 -10.61 13.92
N ARG A 65 -5.83 -10.56 12.93
CA ARG A 65 -7.13 -11.23 13.05
C ARG A 65 -7.01 -12.76 13.14
N PHE A 66 -6.08 -13.37 12.39
CA PHE A 66 -5.83 -14.80 12.50
C PHE A 66 -5.27 -15.16 13.88
N ALA A 67 -4.31 -14.39 14.40
CA ALA A 67 -3.79 -14.58 15.75
C ALA A 67 -4.88 -14.45 16.82
N GLY A 68 -5.81 -13.50 16.66
CA GLY A 68 -6.97 -13.36 17.55
C GLY A 68 -7.87 -14.60 17.55
N ILE A 69 -8.17 -15.16 16.37
CA ILE A 69 -8.96 -16.40 16.25
C ILE A 69 -8.26 -17.58 16.92
N GLU A 70 -6.93 -17.69 16.79
CA GLU A 70 -6.16 -18.73 17.46
C GLU A 70 -6.27 -18.60 18.99
N ALA A 71 -6.14 -17.38 19.51
CA ALA A 71 -6.32 -17.09 20.94
C ALA A 71 -7.74 -17.40 21.43
N GLU A 72 -8.78 -17.09 20.65
CA GLU A 72 -10.16 -17.46 20.96
C GLU A 72 -10.33 -18.99 21.07
N ARG A 73 -9.76 -19.76 20.14
CA ARG A 73 -9.80 -21.23 20.22
C ARG A 73 -9.13 -21.73 21.48
N GLU A 74 -8.00 -21.17 21.87
CA GLU A 74 -7.29 -21.53 23.10
C GLU A 74 -8.11 -21.23 24.36
N ALA A 75 -8.75 -20.06 24.40
CA ALA A 75 -9.61 -19.65 25.50
C ALA A 75 -10.81 -20.62 25.66
N VAL A 76 -11.49 -20.96 24.56
CA VAL A 76 -12.61 -21.93 24.60
C VAL A 76 -12.12 -23.31 25.06
N ARG A 77 -10.94 -23.77 24.59
CA ARG A 77 -10.34 -25.03 25.09
C ARG A 77 -10.05 -24.97 26.59
N ALA A 78 -9.56 -23.84 27.09
CA ALA A 78 -9.27 -23.67 28.50
C ALA A 78 -10.55 -23.70 29.35
N MET A 79 -11.58 -22.95 28.96
CA MET A 79 -12.89 -22.95 29.62
C MET A 79 -13.50 -24.35 29.64
N PHE A 80 -13.46 -25.08 28.53
CA PHE A 80 -13.98 -26.45 28.47
C PHE A 80 -13.20 -27.40 29.40
N ARG A 81 -11.87 -27.36 29.40
CA ARG A 81 -11.04 -28.20 30.29
C ARG A 81 -11.25 -27.89 31.77
N SER A 82 -11.53 -26.65 32.11
CA SER A 82 -11.80 -26.21 33.48
C SER A 82 -13.22 -26.55 33.97
N GLY A 83 -14.13 -26.94 33.06
CA GLY A 83 -15.53 -27.20 33.36
C GLY A 83 -16.40 -25.94 33.44
N GLU A 84 -15.87 -24.75 33.12
CA GLU A 84 -16.62 -23.50 33.05
C GLU A 84 -17.73 -23.53 31.98
N ILE A 85 -17.53 -24.30 30.91
CA ILE A 85 -18.53 -24.53 29.85
C ILE A 85 -18.71 -26.02 29.60
N ASN A 86 -19.93 -26.41 29.22
CA ASN A 86 -20.26 -27.78 28.84
C ASN A 86 -19.92 -28.06 27.37
N ASP A 87 -20.03 -29.33 26.97
CA ASP A 87 -19.73 -29.80 25.61
C ASP A 87 -20.57 -29.10 24.53
N HIS A 88 -21.88 -28.93 24.78
CA HIS A 88 -22.77 -28.24 23.85
C HIS A 88 -22.33 -26.79 23.61
N THR A 89 -22.01 -26.05 24.67
CA THR A 89 -21.52 -24.66 24.57
C THR A 89 -20.17 -24.59 23.88
N SER A 90 -19.24 -25.49 24.23
CA SER A 90 -17.93 -25.61 23.57
C SER A 90 -18.07 -25.82 22.06
N GLN A 91 -18.93 -26.75 21.65
CA GLN A 91 -19.17 -27.07 20.25
C GLN A 91 -19.80 -25.89 19.49
N ALA A 92 -20.74 -25.17 20.10
CA ALA A 92 -21.34 -23.97 19.52
C ALA A 92 -20.28 -22.88 19.28
N LEU A 93 -19.44 -22.59 20.27
CA LEU A 93 -18.37 -21.59 20.17
C LEU A 93 -17.32 -21.97 19.12
N PHE A 94 -16.87 -23.23 19.06
CA PHE A 94 -15.95 -23.65 18.01
C PHE A 94 -16.54 -23.55 16.61
N THR A 95 -17.83 -23.80 16.47
CA THR A 95 -18.55 -23.65 15.18
C THR A 95 -18.54 -22.20 14.75
N GLU A 96 -18.84 -21.26 15.66
CA GLU A 96 -18.81 -19.83 15.39
C GLU A 96 -17.40 -19.34 15.03
N ILE A 97 -16.39 -19.72 15.81
CA ILE A 97 -14.99 -19.37 15.53
C ILE A 97 -14.57 -19.89 14.15
N THR A 98 -14.96 -21.14 13.82
CA THR A 98 -14.64 -21.75 12.52
C THR A 98 -15.33 -21.03 11.36
N LEU A 99 -16.58 -20.59 11.53
CA LEU A 99 -17.29 -19.79 10.53
C LEU A 99 -16.60 -18.43 10.29
N THR A 100 -16.24 -17.74 11.39
CA THR A 100 -15.52 -16.45 11.32
C THR A 100 -14.18 -16.60 10.60
N GLU A 101 -13.44 -17.67 10.90
CA GLU A 101 -12.19 -18.00 10.23
C GLU A 101 -12.38 -18.28 8.73
N ALA A 102 -13.40 -19.05 8.36
CA ALA A 102 -13.72 -19.35 6.97
C ALA A 102 -14.06 -18.09 6.16
N LEU A 103 -14.86 -17.18 6.74
CA LEU A 103 -15.19 -15.89 6.12
C LEU A 103 -13.94 -15.02 5.94
N LEU A 104 -13.02 -15.04 6.90
CA LEU A 104 -11.76 -14.29 6.82
C LEU A 104 -10.83 -14.87 5.74
N ARG A 105 -10.70 -16.20 5.68
CA ARG A 105 -9.93 -16.90 4.62
C ARG A 105 -10.52 -16.64 3.24
N GLY A 106 -11.85 -16.65 3.11
CA GLY A 106 -12.55 -16.30 1.86
C GLY A 106 -12.36 -14.84 1.44
N ARG A 107 -12.12 -13.91 2.39
CA ARG A 107 -11.72 -12.53 2.06
C ARG A 107 -10.27 -12.46 1.59
N LYS A 108 -9.35 -13.21 2.22
CA LYS A 108 -7.95 -13.29 1.80
C LYS A 108 -7.80 -13.85 0.39
N ALA A 109 -8.59 -14.87 0.02
CA ALA A 109 -8.54 -15.50 -1.32
C ALA A 109 -9.07 -14.61 -2.46
N ARG A 110 -9.83 -13.56 -2.16
CA ARG A 110 -10.38 -12.61 -3.15
C ARG A 110 -9.49 -11.38 -3.40
N LYS A 111 -8.46 -11.18 -2.59
CA LYS A 111 -7.45 -10.11 -2.75
C LYS A 111 -6.23 -10.67 -3.46
#